data_AF-A0A942I9C0-F1
#
_entry.id   AF-A0A942I9C0-F1
#
_cell.length_a   1.000
_cell.length_b   1.000
_cell.length_c   1.000
_cell.angle_alpha   90.00
_cell.angle_beta   90.00
_cell.angle_gamma   90.00
#
_symmetry.space_group_name_H-M   'P 1'
#
loop_
_entity.id
_entity.type
_entity.pdbx_description
1 polymer ?
#
loop_
_entity_poly.entity_id
_entity_poly.type
_entity_poly.pdbx_seq_one_letter_code
_entity_poly.pdbx_strand_id
1 'polypeptide(L)'
;MFRTSDMVLIAVMVAAAAFTYKVKQEAEDQLAAVRKLESQIRLEEDSIVLLKADWSLLTQPARLQKLTEKYQTDLNLQPTDAHQFARIDEIPVRPLDIKEIIGNSLDLLAEGVAVDETTTGAVHE
;
A
#
# COMPACT_ATOMS: atom_id res chain seq x y z
N MET A 1 16.76 49.39 -53.65
CA MET A 1 16.51 49.20 -52.21
C MET A 1 15.69 47.92 -51.95
N PHE A 2 15.96 46.82 -52.66
CA PHE A 2 15.22 45.54 -52.56
C PHE A 2 16.06 44.39 -52.01
N ARG A 3 17.40 44.53 -51.97
CA ARG A 3 18.29 43.45 -51.51
C ARG A 3 18.23 43.22 -50.00
N THR A 4 17.98 44.26 -49.22
CA THR A 4 17.86 44.16 -47.76
C THR A 4 16.54 43.50 -47.35
N SER A 5 15.43 43.80 -48.03
CA SER A 5 14.15 43.13 -47.79
C SER A 5 14.19 41.66 -48.15
N ASP A 6 14.82 41.29 -49.26
CA ASP A 6 14.97 39.89 -49.67
C ASP A 6 15.80 39.09 -48.65
N MET A 7 16.87 39.70 -48.12
CA MET A 7 17.72 39.07 -47.11
C MET A 7 16.97 38.87 -45.78
N VAL A 8 16.10 39.80 -45.39
CA VAL A 8 15.22 39.65 -44.22
C VAL A 8 14.19 38.55 -44.46
N LEU A 9 13.58 38.47 -45.64
CA LEU A 9 12.62 37.44 -46.00
C LEU A 9 13.24 36.04 -45.94
N ILE A 10 14.45 35.87 -46.47
CA ILE A 10 15.19 34.60 -46.39
C ILE A 10 15.51 34.26 -44.94
N ALA A 11 15.95 35.23 -44.13
CA ALA A 11 16.24 34.99 -42.72
C ALA A 11 14.98 34.52 -41.95
N VAL A 12 13.83 35.14 -42.19
CA VAL A 12 12.55 34.73 -41.59
C VAL A 12 12.15 33.33 -42.05
N MET A 13 12.30 33.00 -43.34
CA MET A 13 12.00 31.68 -43.86
C MET A 13 12.87 30.59 -43.22
N VAL A 14 14.17 30.83 -43.10
CA VAL A 14 15.11 29.90 -42.44
C VAL A 14 14.79 29.76 -40.96
N ALA A 15 14.47 30.85 -40.26
CA ALA A 15 14.07 30.80 -38.86
C ALA A 15 12.79 29.98 -38.65
N ALA A 16 11.78 30.15 -39.51
CA ALA A 16 10.54 29.37 -39.46
C ALA A 16 10.79 27.88 -39.70
N ALA A 17 11.66 27.54 -40.67
CA ALA A 17 12.06 26.16 -40.93
C ALA A 17 12.80 25.55 -39.73
N ALA A 18 13.75 26.28 -39.15
CA ALA A 18 14.49 25.84 -37.98
C ALA A 18 13.57 25.63 -36.76
N PHE A 19 12.62 26.55 -36.53
CA PHE A 19 11.63 26.42 -35.46
C PHE A 19 10.76 25.17 -35.65
N THR A 20 10.27 24.92 -36.87
CA THR A 20 9.45 23.75 -37.17
C THR A 20 10.21 22.44 -36.93
N TYR A 21 11.48 22.40 -37.33
CA TYR A 21 12.35 21.24 -37.08
C TYR A 21 12.59 21.03 -35.58
N LYS A 22 12.85 22.10 -34.82
CA LYS A 22 13.01 22.04 -33.36
C LYS A 22 11.77 21.47 -32.67
N VAL A 23 10.58 21.99 -33.01
CA VAL A 23 9.31 21.52 -32.44
C VAL A 23 9.07 20.04 -32.78
N LYS A 24 9.37 19.63 -34.02
CA LYS A 24 9.25 18.22 -34.42
C LYS A 24 10.19 17.32 -33.62
N GLN A 25 11.44 17.72 -33.45
CA GLN A 25 12.44 16.93 -32.73
C GLN A 25 12.09 16.80 -31.25
N GLU A 26 11.69 17.89 -30.61
CA GLU A 26 11.25 17.87 -29.21
C GLU A 26 10.04 16.95 -29.00
N ALA A 27 9.10 16.93 -29.94
CA ALA A 27 7.96 16.01 -29.90
C ALA A 27 8.38 14.54 -30.04
N GLU A 28 9.35 14.25 -30.93
CA GLU A 28 9.88 12.90 -31.13
C GLU A 28 10.64 12.39 -29.89
N ASP A 29 11.44 13.25 -29.24
CA ASP A 29 12.19 12.92 -28.03
C ASP A 29 11.25 12.60 -26.85
N GLN A 30 10.18 13.39 -26.68
CA GLN A 30 9.17 13.15 -25.64
C GLN A 30 8.39 11.85 -25.90
N LEU A 31 8.06 11.57 -27.17
CA LEU A 31 7.39 10.32 -27.54
C LEU A 31 8.27 9.10 -27.22
N ALA A 32 9.58 9.20 -27.44
CA ALA A 32 10.53 8.14 -27.09
C ALA A 32 10.58 7.91 -25.57
N ALA A 33 10.55 8.98 -24.76
CA ALA A 33 10.50 8.88 -23.31
C ALA A 33 9.22 8.19 -22.81
N VAL A 34 8.05 8.56 -23.35
CA VAL A 34 6.76 7.92 -23.00
C VAL A 34 6.77 6.44 -23.34
N ARG A 35 7.23 6.06 -24.54
CA ARG A 35 7.31 4.65 -24.94
C ARG A 35 8.23 3.83 -24.04
N LYS A 36 9.35 4.42 -23.60
CA LYS A 36 10.26 3.77 -22.65
C LYS A 36 9.57 3.54 -21.31
N LEU A 37 8.83 4.54 -20.81
CA LEU A 37 8.11 4.44 -19.56
C LEU A 37 6.98 3.39 -19.63
N GLU A 38 6.19 3.38 -20.71
CA GLU A 38 5.17 2.35 -20.93
C GLU A 38 5.75 0.94 -20.96
N SER A 39 6.92 0.75 -21.58
CA SER A 39 7.62 -0.53 -21.56
C SER A 39 8.03 -0.95 -20.15
N GLN A 40 8.54 -0.02 -19.35
CA GLN A 40 8.89 -0.28 -17.94
C GLN A 40 7.67 -0.66 -17.10
N ILE A 41 6.55 0.06 -17.27
CA ILE A 41 5.30 -0.23 -16.57
C ILE A 41 4.81 -1.65 -16.89
N ARG A 42 4.84 -2.05 -18.16
CA ARG A 42 4.42 -3.41 -18.56
C ARG A 42 5.28 -4.50 -17.94
N LEU A 43 6.60 -4.30 -17.89
CA LEU A 43 7.52 -5.25 -17.24
C LEU A 43 7.23 -5.39 -15.74
N GLU A 44 6.92 -4.29 -15.08
CA GLU A 44 6.57 -4.29 -13.65
C GLU A 44 5.20 -4.97 -13.42
N GLU A 45 4.20 -4.69 -14.26
CA GLU A 45 2.89 -5.36 -14.21
C GLU A 45 3.03 -6.88 -14.38
N ASP A 46 3.82 -7.34 -15.35
CA ASP A 46 4.08 -8.77 -15.55
C ASP A 46 4.73 -9.41 -14.31
N SER A 47 5.62 -8.68 -13.64
CA SER A 47 6.27 -9.12 -12.39
C SER A 47 5.26 -9.24 -11.25
N ILE A 48 4.35 -8.26 -11.11
CA ILE A 48 3.28 -8.31 -10.11
C ILE A 48 2.34 -9.50 -10.36
N VAL A 49 1.99 -9.78 -11.61
CA VAL A 49 1.15 -10.92 -11.96
C VAL A 49 1.81 -12.23 -11.56
N LEU A 50 3.11 -12.37 -11.82
CA LEU A 50 3.89 -13.54 -11.40
C LEU A 50 3.90 -13.68 -9.87
N LEU A 51 4.21 -12.62 -9.14
CA LEU A 51 4.21 -12.63 -7.67
C LEU A 51 2.84 -12.95 -7.09
N LYS A 52 1.76 -12.48 -7.72
CA LYS A 52 0.39 -12.78 -7.30
C LYS A 52 0.03 -14.25 -7.54
N ALA A 53 0.54 -14.85 -8.61
CA ALA A 53 0.40 -16.28 -8.86
C ALA A 53 1.12 -17.11 -7.78
N ASP A 54 2.34 -16.71 -7.41
CA ASP A 54 3.08 -17.34 -6.31
C ASP A 54 2.37 -17.16 -4.96
N TRP A 55 1.86 -15.96 -4.68
CA TRP A 55 1.07 -15.72 -3.47
C TRP A 55 -0.18 -16.62 -3.43
N SER A 56 -0.89 -16.76 -4.55
CA SER A 56 -2.02 -17.67 -4.65
C SER A 56 -1.63 -19.15 -4.42
N LEU A 57 -0.40 -19.54 -4.75
CA LEU A 57 0.12 -20.88 -4.48
C LEU A 57 0.49 -21.07 -3.00
N LEU A 58 1.06 -20.05 -2.37
CA LEU A 58 1.46 -20.09 -0.96
C LEU A 58 0.25 -20.01 -0.01
N THR A 59 -0.76 -19.20 -0.33
CA THR A 59 -1.97 -18.98 0.48
C THR A 59 -3.06 -20.03 0.24
N GLN A 60 -2.73 -21.15 -0.40
CA GLN A 60 -3.73 -22.21 -0.63
C GLN A 60 -4.31 -22.72 0.70
N PRO A 61 -5.64 -22.73 0.87
CA PRO A 61 -6.28 -23.09 2.13
C PRO A 61 -5.93 -24.51 2.57
N ALA A 62 -5.76 -25.44 1.62
CA ALA A 62 -5.33 -26.81 1.91
C ALA A 62 -3.91 -26.90 2.49
N ARG A 63 -2.99 -25.98 2.15
CA ARG A 63 -1.66 -25.92 2.76
C ARG A 63 -1.72 -25.31 4.16
N LEU A 64 -2.49 -24.23 4.32
CA LEU A 64 -2.69 -23.59 5.62
C LEU A 64 -3.33 -24.55 6.62
N GLN A 65 -4.37 -25.27 6.21
CA GLN A 65 -5.04 -26.26 7.05
C GLN A 65 -4.10 -27.40 7.49
N LYS A 66 -3.26 -27.92 6.58
CA LYS A 66 -2.23 -28.92 6.92
C LYS A 66 -1.19 -28.38 7.90
N LEU A 67 -0.81 -27.11 7.78
CA LEU A 67 0.12 -26.48 8.72
C LEU A 67 -0.54 -26.32 10.09
N THR A 68 -1.79 -25.84 10.13
CA THR A 68 -2.58 -25.70 11.37
C THR A 68 -2.78 -27.05 12.07
N GLU A 69 -3.09 -28.12 11.33
CA GLU A 69 -3.20 -29.48 11.88
C GLU A 69 -1.85 -29.98 12.43
N LYS A 70 -0.76 -29.73 11.71
CA LYS A 70 0.59 -30.16 12.13
C LYS A 70 1.08 -29.47 13.40
N TYR A 71 0.79 -28.17 13.55
CA TYR A 71 1.20 -27.36 14.70
C TYR A 71 0.08 -27.21 15.74
N GLN A 72 -1.00 -27.99 15.65
CA GLN A 72 -2.14 -27.88 16.54
C GLN A 72 -1.77 -28.03 18.02
N THR A 73 -0.79 -28.89 18.33
CA THR A 73 -0.30 -29.15 19.69
C THR A 73 0.37 -27.92 20.32
N ASP A 74 1.07 -27.10 19.54
CA ASP A 74 1.83 -25.95 20.04
C ASP A 74 0.99 -24.66 20.01
N LEU A 75 0.14 -24.53 18.99
CA LEU A 75 -0.57 -23.31 18.66
C LEU A 75 -2.03 -23.32 19.16
N ASN A 76 -2.62 -24.50 19.38
CA ASN A 76 -3.99 -24.71 19.85
C ASN A 76 -5.05 -23.90 19.07
N LEU A 77 -4.83 -23.68 17.76
CA LEU A 77 -5.78 -22.95 16.92
C LEU A 77 -7.02 -23.79 16.68
N GLN A 78 -8.17 -23.21 17.00
CA GLN A 78 -9.47 -23.72 16.59
C GLN A 78 -9.92 -23.01 15.31
N PRO A 79 -10.65 -23.70 14.41
CA PRO A 79 -11.29 -23.04 13.29
C PRO A 79 -12.16 -21.89 13.81
N THR A 80 -11.96 -20.69 13.28
CA THR A 80 -12.76 -19.52 13.65
C THR A 80 -14.21 -19.76 13.24
N ASP A 81 -15.08 -19.87 14.23
CA ASP A 81 -16.51 -20.08 14.00
C ASP A 81 -17.15 -18.83 13.41
N ALA A 82 -18.16 -18.99 12.54
CA ALA A 82 -18.80 -17.85 11.85
C ALA A 82 -19.39 -16.82 12.84
N HIS A 83 -19.80 -17.29 14.02
CA HIS A 83 -20.32 -16.46 15.11
C HIS A 83 -19.26 -15.58 15.80
N GLN A 84 -17.96 -15.81 15.56
CA GLN A 84 -16.86 -15.01 16.13
C GLN A 84 -16.58 -13.74 15.30
N PHE A 85 -17.15 -13.63 14.08
CA PHE A 85 -17.14 -12.42 13.29
C PHE A 85 -18.33 -11.54 13.67
N ALA A 86 -18.15 -10.68 14.67
CA ALA A 86 -19.15 -9.67 15.04
C ALA A 86 -18.77 -8.30 14.47
N ARG A 87 -19.75 -7.54 13.99
CA ARG A 87 -19.56 -6.11 13.74
C ARG A 87 -19.42 -5.40 15.09
N ILE A 88 -18.73 -4.25 15.11
CA ILE A 88 -18.53 -3.46 16.34
C ILE A 88 -19.88 -3.13 17.02
N ASP A 89 -20.94 -2.97 16.23
CA ASP A 89 -22.31 -2.71 16.68
C ASP A 89 -23.02 -3.93 17.31
N GLU A 90 -22.49 -5.14 17.11
CA GLU A 90 -23.04 -6.42 17.60
C GLU A 90 -22.31 -6.93 18.85
N ILE A 91 -21.25 -6.24 19.28
CA ILE A 91 -20.53 -6.56 20.50
C ILE A 91 -21.38 -6.08 21.69
N PRO A 92 -21.82 -6.97 22.59
CA PRO A 92 -22.55 -6.54 23.78
C PRO A 92 -21.64 -5.60 24.58
N VAL A 93 -22.16 -4.40 24.87
CA VAL A 93 -21.48 -3.43 25.72
C VAL A 93 -21.22 -4.11 27.06
N ARG A 94 -19.96 -4.17 27.50
CA ARG A 94 -19.59 -4.76 28.79
C ARG A 94 -20.51 -4.14 29.85
N PRO A 95 -21.36 -4.91 30.54
CA PRO A 95 -22.13 -4.37 31.65
C PRO A 95 -21.13 -4.06 32.74
N LEU A 96 -20.80 -2.78 32.90
CA LEU A 96 -20.05 -2.32 34.05
C LEU A 96 -21.00 -2.41 35.25
N ASP A 97 -20.84 -3.45 36.07
CA ASP A 97 -21.53 -3.47 37.35
C ASP A 97 -20.98 -2.31 38.17
N ILE A 98 -21.86 -1.44 38.66
CA ILE A 98 -21.49 -0.27 39.47
C ILE A 98 -20.66 -0.72 40.68
N LYS A 99 -20.89 -1.94 41.15
CA LYS A 99 -20.12 -2.56 42.24
C LYS A 99 -18.66 -2.87 41.86
N GLU A 100 -18.40 -3.23 40.60
CA GLU A 100 -17.05 -3.42 40.05
C GLU A 100 -16.32 -2.10 39.86
N ILE A 101 -17.02 -1.04 39.41
CA ILE A 101 -16.43 0.30 39.28
C ILE A 101 -16.01 0.83 40.65
N ILE A 102 -16.87 0.68 41.66
CA ILE A 102 -16.60 1.12 43.02
C ILE A 102 -15.51 0.24 43.66
N GLY A 103 -15.53 -1.08 43.41
CA GLY A 103 -14.48 -2.00 43.86
C GLY A 103 -13.12 -1.64 43.30
N ASN A 104 -12.99 -1.51 41.97
CA ASN A 104 -11.73 -1.15 41.32
C ASN A 104 -11.26 0.26 41.69
N SER A 105 -12.15 1.24 41.79
CA SER A 105 -11.73 2.60 42.16
C SER A 105 -11.32 2.70 43.63
N LEU A 106 -11.94 1.93 44.52
CA LEU A 106 -11.52 1.85 45.92
C LEU A 106 -10.18 1.12 46.07
N ASP A 107 -9.96 0.07 45.29
CA ASP A 107 -8.69 -0.67 45.24
C ASP A 107 -7.55 0.20 44.67
N LEU A 108 -7.83 0.99 43.61
CA LEU A 108 -6.87 1.95 43.02
C LEU A 108 -6.47 3.11 43.97
N LEU A 109 -7.34 3.43 44.93
CA LEU A 109 -7.11 4.46 45.95
C LEU A 109 -6.44 3.87 47.20
N ALA A 110 -6.66 2.58 47.47
CA ALA A 110 -6.02 1.84 48.56
C ALA A 110 -4.59 1.42 48.18
N GLU A 111 -4.37 1.04 46.93
CA GLU A 111 -3.10 0.66 46.36
C GLU A 111 -2.60 1.80 45.46
N GLY A 112 -1.96 2.80 46.09
CA GLY A 112 -1.52 4.01 45.41
C GLY A 112 -0.74 3.71 44.14
N VAL A 113 -1.34 4.02 42.98
CA VAL A 113 -0.78 4.02 41.62
C VAL A 113 0.40 3.05 41.46
N ALA A 114 0.13 1.75 41.51
CA ALA A 114 1.04 0.79 40.91
C ALA A 114 1.01 1.03 39.39
N VAL A 115 2.13 1.52 38.88
CA VAL A 115 2.39 1.72 37.44
C VAL A 115 2.07 0.42 36.71
N ASP A 116 1.22 0.51 35.69
CA ASP A 116 0.89 -0.59 34.79
C ASP A 116 2.17 -1.08 34.09
N GLU A 117 2.67 -2.22 34.53
CA GLU A 117 3.86 -2.90 33.98
C GLU A 117 3.48 -3.89 32.87
N THR A 118 2.41 -3.64 32.13
CA THR A 118 2.09 -4.46 30.96
C THR A 118 2.96 -4.05 29.77
N THR A 119 4.10 -4.74 29.67
CA THR A 119 4.87 -4.88 28.43
C THR A 119 3.97 -5.52 27.37
N THR A 120 3.25 -4.70 26.61
CA THR A 120 2.67 -5.13 25.35
C THR A 120 3.81 -5.47 24.42
N GLY A 121 3.88 -6.72 23.96
CA GLY A 121 4.92 -7.22 23.08
C GLY A 121 4.93 -6.48 21.74
N ALA A 122 5.63 -5.35 21.69
CA ALA A 122 6.20 -4.83 20.47
C ALA A 122 7.47 -5.64 20.20
N VAL A 123 7.43 -6.42 19.14
CA VAL A 123 8.57 -7.14 18.58
C VAL A 123 9.69 -6.12 18.32
N HIS A 124 10.79 -6.26 19.05
CA HIS A 124 12.03 -5.57 18.74
C HIS A 124 12.56 -6.07 17.38
N GLU A 125 12.83 -5.14 16.49
CA GLU A 125 13.80 -5.31 15.40
C GLU A 125 15.23 -5.26 15.96
#